data_AF-A0A9R0ZA73-F1
#
_entry.id   AF-A0A9R0ZA73-F1
#
_cell.length_a   1.000
_cell.length_b   1.000
_cell.length_c   1.000
_cell.angle_alpha   90.00
_cell.angle_beta   90.00
_cell.angle_gamma   90.00
#
_symmetry.space_group_name_H-M   'P 1'
#
loop_
_entity.id
_entity.type
_entity.pdbx_description
1 polymer ?
#
loop_
_entity_poly.entity_id
_entity_poly.type
_entity_poly.pdbx_seq_one_letter_code
_entity_poly.pdbx_strand_id
1 'polypeptide(L)'
;MEGKAALVLNASRRFRYTLDLKKEEEKEIIRRTIRSHAQVIRAVFLFKEAGENDPREAYTGIQLPTASRSFPIEMEKLKTLNRDHDSVLLQEIRGVKGLSDLLKSNLEMGINPTEDELLQRRDVFGANTYPRKKRKNILVFYI
;
A
#
# COMPACT_ATOMS: atom_id res chain seq x y z
N MET A 1 59.36 44.79 19.77
CA MET A 1 59.46 43.31 19.63
C MET A 1 58.09 42.62 19.66
N GLU A 2 57.03 43.26 20.14
CA GLU A 2 55.70 42.65 20.35
C GLU A 2 54.91 42.31 19.07
N GLY A 3 55.00 43.14 18.03
CA GLY A 3 54.22 42.93 16.79
C GLY A 3 54.64 41.68 15.98
N LYS A 4 55.92 41.29 16.03
CA LYS A 4 56.42 40.10 15.30
C LYS A 4 55.87 38.80 15.91
N ALA A 5 55.78 38.72 17.24
CA ALA A 5 55.22 37.57 17.93
C ALA A 5 53.72 37.39 17.64
N ALA A 6 52.97 38.49 17.60
CA ALA A 6 51.54 38.47 17.28
C ALA A 6 51.26 37.95 15.85
N LEU A 7 52.08 38.33 14.86
CA LEU A 7 51.95 37.86 13.48
C LEU A 7 52.20 36.35 13.36
N VAL A 8 53.21 35.83 14.04
CA VAL A 8 53.53 34.38 14.04
C VAL A 8 52.41 33.57 14.70
N LEU A 9 51.86 34.05 15.82
CA LEU A 9 50.71 33.42 16.49
C LEU A 9 49.45 33.42 15.61
N ASN A 10 49.17 34.53 14.91
CA ASN A 10 48.04 34.62 13.99
C ASN A 10 48.20 33.66 12.79
N ALA A 11 49.39 33.62 12.19
CA ALA A 11 49.70 32.67 11.12
C ALA A 11 49.51 31.23 11.59
N SER A 12 50.08 30.85 12.74
CA SER A 12 49.91 29.51 13.32
C SER A 12 48.45 29.14 13.63
N ARG A 13 47.66 30.09 14.14
CA ARG A 13 46.20 29.91 14.32
C ARG A 13 45.51 29.65 12.97
N ARG A 14 45.82 30.45 11.95
CA ARG A 14 45.21 30.33 10.60
C ARG A 14 45.57 29.01 9.92
N PHE A 15 46.81 28.55 10.04
CA PHE A 15 47.23 27.24 9.52
C PHE A 15 46.46 26.08 10.16
N ARG A 16 46.25 26.13 11.49
CA ARG A 16 45.44 25.12 12.17
C ARG A 16 43.97 25.19 11.75
N TYR A 17 43.42 26.39 11.66
CA TYR A 17 42.03 26.59 11.26
C TYR A 17 41.74 26.07 9.85
N THR A 18 42.61 26.34 8.86
CA THR A 18 42.41 25.82 7.50
C THR A 18 42.55 24.30 7.43
N LEU A 19 43.38 23.71 8.29
CA LEU A 19 43.52 22.26 8.41
C LEU A 19 42.27 21.64 9.07
N ASP A 20 41.75 22.25 10.13
CA ASP A 20 40.55 21.77 10.82
C ASP A 20 39.30 21.91 9.93
N LEU A 21 39.19 23.00 9.16
CA LEU A 21 38.12 23.19 8.17
C LEU A 21 38.11 22.06 7.13
N LYS A 22 39.26 21.72 6.55
CA LYS A 22 39.37 20.63 5.57
C LYS A 22 38.97 19.28 6.18
N LYS A 23 39.41 19.00 7.41
CA LYS A 23 39.04 17.75 8.12
C LYS A 23 37.53 17.65 8.36
N GLU A 24 36.87 18.76 8.68
CA GLU A 24 35.43 18.73 8.92
C GLU A 24 34.63 18.58 7.62
N GLU A 25 35.09 19.19 6.53
CA GLU A 25 34.54 18.99 5.18
C GLU A 25 34.66 17.54 4.72
N GLU A 26 35.82 16.91 4.90
CA GLU A 26 36.04 15.49 4.59
C GLU A 26 35.09 14.57 5.38
N LYS A 27 34.89 14.84 6.68
CA LYS A 27 33.92 14.10 7.50
C LYS A 27 32.49 14.25 7.00
N GLU A 28 32.09 15.46 6.62
CA GLU A 28 30.78 15.72 6.05
C GLU A 28 30.56 14.94 4.75
N ILE A 29 31.53 14.95 3.85
CA ILE A 29 31.49 14.19 2.59
C ILE A 29 31.34 12.70 2.89
N ILE A 30 32.17 12.15 3.79
CA ILE A 30 32.10 10.73 4.17
C ILE A 30 30.72 10.39 4.75
N ARG A 31 30.18 11.22 5.65
CA ARG A 31 28.83 11.01 6.22
C ARG A 31 27.74 11.02 5.15
N ARG A 32 27.79 11.97 4.22
CA ARG A 32 26.82 12.06 3.11
C ARG A 32 26.90 10.83 2.20
N THR A 33 28.11 10.40 1.86
CA THR A 33 28.36 9.19 1.06
C THR A 33 27.83 7.93 1.77
N ILE A 34 28.11 7.76 3.06
CA ILE A 34 27.59 6.60 3.81
C ILE A 34 26.06 6.60 3.83
N ARG A 35 25.44 7.77 4.05
CA ARG A 35 23.97 7.89 4.04
C ARG A 35 23.37 7.56 2.69
N SER A 36 23.96 8.05 1.59
CA SER A 36 23.45 7.76 0.24
C SER A 36 23.56 6.27 -0.08
N HIS A 37 24.68 5.62 0.25
CA HIS A 37 24.85 4.18 0.07
C HIS A 37 23.84 3.38 0.91
N ALA A 38 23.62 3.78 2.17
CA ALA A 38 22.63 3.14 3.03
C ALA A 38 21.20 3.27 2.47
N GLN A 39 20.86 4.43 1.90
CA GLN A 39 19.58 4.63 1.22
C GLN A 39 19.43 3.75 -0.02
N VAL A 40 20.47 3.64 -0.85
CA VAL A 40 20.47 2.75 -2.01
C VAL A 40 20.29 1.29 -1.59
N ILE A 41 21.05 0.83 -0.59
CA ILE A 41 20.92 -0.53 -0.06
C ILE A 41 19.50 -0.77 0.45
N ARG A 42 18.95 0.17 1.24
CA ARG A 42 17.58 0.07 1.75
C ARG A 42 16.55 0.00 0.62
N ALA A 43 16.69 0.82 -0.42
CA ALA A 43 15.81 0.80 -1.58
C ALA A 43 15.90 -0.55 -2.32
N VAL A 44 17.11 -1.08 -2.54
CA VAL A 44 17.32 -2.39 -3.18
C VAL A 44 16.63 -3.51 -2.38
N PHE A 45 16.76 -3.52 -1.05
CA PHE A 45 16.07 -4.51 -0.22
C PHE A 45 14.54 -4.36 -0.28
N LEU A 46 14.01 -3.13 -0.26
CA LEU A 46 12.57 -2.90 -0.42
C LEU A 46 12.06 -3.33 -1.80
N PHE A 47 12.82 -3.08 -2.86
CA PHE A 47 12.48 -3.56 -4.21
C PHE A 47 12.57 -5.07 -4.31
N LYS A 48 13.55 -5.69 -3.66
CA LYS A 48 13.67 -7.15 -3.59
C LYS A 48 12.50 -7.75 -2.82
N GLU A 49 12.12 -7.20 -1.67
CA GLU A 49 10.97 -7.65 -0.89
C GLU A 49 9.66 -7.48 -1.69
N ALA A 50 9.47 -6.33 -2.34
CA ALA A 50 8.33 -6.10 -3.23
C ALA A 50 8.31 -7.03 -4.47
N GLY A 51 9.49 -7.46 -4.93
CA GLY A 51 9.66 -8.38 -6.06
C GLY A 51 9.63 -9.87 -5.68
N GLU A 52 10.00 -10.26 -4.46
CA GLU A 52 9.78 -11.60 -3.89
C GLU A 52 8.30 -11.79 -3.56
N ASN A 53 7.59 -10.72 -3.26
CA ASN A 53 6.12 -10.65 -3.35
C ASN A 53 5.63 -10.62 -4.82
N ASP A 54 6.31 -11.31 -5.74
CA ASP A 54 5.77 -11.60 -7.06
C ASP A 54 4.46 -12.39 -6.85
N PRO A 55 3.37 -12.03 -7.55
CA PRO A 55 2.03 -12.47 -7.21
C PRO A 55 1.81 -13.97 -7.40
N ARG A 56 2.77 -14.73 -7.95
CA ARG A 56 2.56 -16.16 -8.25
C ARG A 56 2.55 -17.03 -7.00
N GLU A 57 3.21 -16.64 -5.91
CA GLU A 57 3.33 -17.47 -4.71
C GLU A 57 2.38 -17.07 -3.57
N ALA A 58 1.77 -15.89 -3.60
CA ALA A 58 0.70 -15.54 -2.65
C ALA A 58 -0.58 -16.37 -2.85
N TYR A 59 -0.72 -17.12 -3.95
CA TYR A 59 -1.86 -17.99 -4.21
C TYR A 59 -1.73 -19.40 -3.60
N THR A 60 -0.61 -19.76 -2.96
CA THR A 60 -0.47 -21.09 -2.33
C THR A 60 -0.78 -21.08 -0.83
N GLY A 61 -0.96 -19.90 -0.21
CA GLY A 61 -1.17 -19.76 1.23
C GLY A 61 -2.62 -19.74 1.70
N ILE A 62 -3.62 -19.60 0.81
CA ILE A 62 -5.03 -19.53 1.21
C ILE A 62 -5.75 -20.83 0.84
N GLN A 63 -5.36 -21.93 1.49
CA GLN A 63 -6.33 -23.00 1.75
C GLN A 63 -7.20 -22.57 2.92
N LEU A 64 -8.06 -21.56 2.71
CA LEU A 64 -9.23 -21.38 3.57
C LEU A 64 -10.33 -22.29 3.00
N PRO A 65 -10.85 -23.26 3.77
CA PRO A 65 -11.86 -24.23 3.29
C PRO A 65 -13.23 -23.61 2.92
N THR A 66 -13.32 -22.28 2.82
CA THR A 66 -14.58 -21.52 2.83
C THR A 66 -14.69 -20.52 1.69
N ALA A 67 -13.65 -20.35 0.86
CA ALA A 67 -13.80 -19.56 -0.37
C ALA A 67 -14.86 -20.23 -1.25
N SER A 68 -15.95 -19.50 -1.52
CA SER A 68 -16.98 -19.92 -2.46
C SER A 68 -16.28 -20.34 -3.75
N ARG A 69 -16.48 -21.59 -4.20
CA ARG A 69 -15.71 -22.26 -5.26
C ARG A 69 -15.58 -21.46 -6.58
N SER A 70 -16.34 -20.37 -6.76
CA SER A 70 -16.28 -19.55 -7.95
C SER A 70 -15.57 -18.20 -7.83
N PHE A 71 -15.54 -17.56 -6.66
CA PHE A 71 -14.94 -16.22 -6.52
C PHE A 71 -13.83 -16.23 -5.46
N PRO A 72 -12.62 -15.75 -5.78
CA PRO A 72 -11.50 -15.72 -4.84
C PRO A 72 -11.66 -14.69 -3.71
N ILE A 73 -12.67 -13.81 -3.79
CA ILE A 73 -12.95 -12.79 -2.77
C ILE A 73 -14.19 -13.14 -1.95
N GLU A 74 -14.08 -12.97 -0.64
CA GLU A 74 -15.17 -13.20 0.29
C GLU A 74 -16.12 -12.00 0.39
N MET A 75 -17.41 -12.29 0.57
CA MET A 75 -18.46 -11.29 0.72
C MET A 75 -18.24 -10.38 1.94
N GLU A 76 -17.74 -10.92 3.06
CA GLU A 76 -17.49 -10.12 4.26
C GLU A 76 -16.35 -9.11 4.05
N LYS A 77 -15.29 -9.49 3.32
CA LYS A 77 -14.19 -8.58 2.96
C LYS A 77 -14.69 -7.41 2.08
N LEU A 78 -15.65 -7.67 1.18
CA LEU A 78 -16.28 -6.62 0.38
C LEU A 78 -17.15 -5.69 1.22
N LYS A 79 -17.89 -6.24 2.20
CA LYS A 79 -18.73 -5.44 3.10
C LYS A 79 -17.90 -4.51 3.98
N THR A 80 -16.82 -5.00 4.57
CA THR A 80 -15.93 -4.17 5.42
C THR A 80 -15.27 -3.08 4.59
N LEU A 81 -14.79 -3.40 3.40
CA LEU A 81 -14.19 -2.45 2.48
C LEU A 81 -15.15 -1.31 2.10
N ASN A 82 -16.42 -1.63 1.83
CA ASN A 82 -17.44 -0.62 1.52
C ASN A 82 -17.92 0.16 2.76
N ARG A 83 -18.04 -0.50 3.93
CA ARG A 83 -18.51 0.13 5.16
C ARG A 83 -17.47 1.09 5.74
N ASP A 84 -16.23 0.65 5.82
CA ASP A 84 -15.16 1.34 6.56
C ASP A 84 -14.27 2.18 5.62
N HIS A 85 -14.53 2.16 4.30
CA HIS A 85 -13.77 2.90 3.28
C HIS A 85 -12.26 2.65 3.38
N ASP A 86 -11.90 1.39 3.65
CA ASP A 86 -10.54 1.01 3.99
C ASP A 86 -9.62 1.03 2.76
N SER A 87 -8.79 2.07 2.69
CA SER A 87 -7.80 2.26 1.63
C SER A 87 -6.63 1.27 1.72
N VAL A 88 -6.34 0.74 2.91
CA VAL A 88 -5.28 -0.24 3.14
C VAL A 88 -5.68 -1.59 2.57
N LEU A 89 -6.90 -2.05 2.86
CA LEU A 89 -7.46 -3.27 2.26
C LEU A 89 -7.57 -3.16 0.74
N LEU A 90 -7.95 -2.00 0.21
CA LEU A 90 -7.94 -1.76 -1.23
C LEU A 90 -6.53 -1.89 -1.81
N GLN A 91 -5.51 -1.34 -1.16
CA GLN A 91 -4.14 -1.42 -1.62
C GLN A 91 -3.60 -2.86 -1.58
N GLU A 92 -3.95 -3.63 -0.54
CA GLU A 92 -3.68 -5.08 -0.43
C GLU A 92 -4.32 -5.85 -1.60
N ILE A 93 -5.55 -5.49 -1.97
CA ILE A 93 -6.28 -6.04 -3.13
C ILE A 93 -5.76 -5.49 -4.47
N ARG A 94 -4.60 -4.80 -4.50
CA ARG A 94 -4.01 -4.19 -5.71
C ARG A 94 -4.95 -3.14 -6.35
N GLY A 95 -5.73 -2.47 -5.53
CA GLY A 95 -6.68 -1.43 -5.91
C GLY A 95 -7.82 -1.95 -6.79
N VAL A 96 -8.36 -1.05 -7.62
CA VAL A 96 -9.54 -1.32 -8.45
C VAL A 96 -9.30 -2.44 -9.47
N LYS A 97 -8.08 -2.56 -10.00
CA LYS A 97 -7.73 -3.57 -11.00
C LYS A 97 -7.67 -4.98 -10.40
N GLY A 98 -7.06 -5.14 -9.22
CA GLY A 98 -7.09 -6.45 -8.56
C GLY A 98 -8.50 -6.80 -8.07
N LEU A 99 -9.28 -5.82 -7.63
CA LEU A 99 -10.69 -6.05 -7.28
C LEU A 99 -11.53 -6.52 -8.48
N SER A 100 -11.30 -5.96 -9.66
CA SER A 100 -12.00 -6.38 -10.89
C SER A 100 -11.64 -7.82 -11.27
N ASP A 101 -10.37 -8.20 -11.14
CA ASP A 101 -9.90 -9.56 -11.41
C ASP A 101 -10.51 -10.58 -10.41
N LEU A 102 -10.56 -10.22 -9.13
CA LEU A 102 -11.19 -11.03 -8.08
C LEU A 102 -12.70 -11.21 -8.28
N LEU A 103 -13.37 -10.17 -8.80
CA LEU A 103 -14.81 -10.20 -9.10
C LEU A 103 -15.14 -10.75 -10.50
N LYS A 104 -14.11 -11.20 -11.26
CA LYS A 104 -14.21 -11.63 -12.66
C LYS A 104 -14.99 -10.62 -13.52
N SER A 105 -14.78 -9.33 -13.28
CA SER A 105 -15.43 -8.23 -14.00
C SER A 105 -14.41 -7.44 -14.82
N ASN A 106 -14.81 -6.98 -15.99
CA ASN A 106 -14.01 -6.08 -16.81
C ASN A 106 -14.33 -4.61 -16.47
N LEU A 107 -13.31 -3.75 -16.42
CA LEU A 107 -13.48 -2.32 -16.12
C LEU A 107 -14.11 -1.53 -17.28
N GLU A 108 -13.92 -1.97 -18.52
CA GLU A 108 -14.47 -1.34 -19.72
C GLU A 108 -15.81 -1.97 -20.11
N MET A 109 -15.83 -3.30 -20.19
CA MET A 109 -16.97 -4.06 -20.73
C MET A 109 -17.94 -4.55 -19.64
N GLY A 110 -17.58 -4.43 -18.36
CA GLY A 110 -18.41 -4.87 -17.25
C GLY A 110 -18.42 -6.39 -17.06
N ILE A 111 -19.58 -6.93 -16.68
CA ILE A 111 -19.81 -8.36 -16.43
C ILE A 111 -20.42 -8.97 -17.69
N ASN A 112 -20.05 -10.21 -17.99
CA ASN A 112 -20.63 -10.94 -19.12
C ASN A 112 -22.13 -11.21 -18.87
N PRO A 113 -23.03 -10.95 -19.85
CA PRO A 113 -24.46 -11.21 -19.70
C PRO A 113 -24.87 -12.69 -19.68
N THR A 114 -23.92 -13.64 -19.65
CA THR A 114 -24.21 -15.07 -19.58
C THR A 114 -25.03 -15.43 -18.33
N GLU A 115 -26.16 -16.10 -18.53
CA GLU A 115 -27.12 -16.41 -17.46
C GLU A 115 -26.48 -17.26 -16.34
N ASP A 116 -25.60 -18.19 -16.69
CA ASP A 116 -24.87 -19.03 -15.72
C ASP A 116 -23.97 -18.21 -14.78
N GLU A 117 -23.25 -17.21 -15.31
CA GLU A 117 -22.40 -16.32 -14.51
C GLU A 117 -23.25 -15.46 -13.57
N LEU A 118 -24.40 -14.97 -14.06
CA LEU A 118 -25.32 -14.17 -13.27
C LEU A 118 -25.97 -14.98 -12.14
N LEU A 119 -26.37 -16.22 -12.41
CA LEU A 119 -26.92 -17.14 -11.41
C LEU A 119 -25.88 -17.41 -10.32
N GLN A 120 -24.65 -17.75 -10.70
CA GLN A 120 -23.58 -18.00 -9.76
C GLN A 120 -23.24 -16.76 -8.92
N ARG A 121 -23.24 -15.57 -9.52
CA ARG A 121 -23.02 -14.31 -8.81
C ARG A 121 -24.13 -14.04 -7.81
N ARG A 122 -25.40 -14.30 -8.18
CA ARG A 122 -26.55 -14.16 -7.29
C ARG A 122 -26.49 -15.15 -6.12
N ASP A 123 -26.01 -16.37 -6.34
CA ASP A 123 -25.91 -17.37 -5.29
C ASP A 123 -24.81 -17.04 -4.27
N VAL A 124 -23.72 -16.40 -4.72
CA VAL A 124 -22.59 -16.02 -3.84
C VAL A 124 -22.82 -14.69 -3.13
N PHE A 125 -23.26 -13.66 -3.85
CA PHE A 125 -23.38 -12.30 -3.32
C PHE A 125 -24.81 -11.91 -2.93
N GLY A 126 -25.80 -12.75 -3.26
CA GLY A 126 -27.21 -12.49 -3.05
C GLY A 126 -27.86 -11.70 -4.19
N ALA A 127 -29.17 -11.53 -4.08
CA ALA A 127 -29.93 -10.71 -5.01
C ALA A 127 -29.76 -9.22 -4.69
N ASN A 128 -29.62 -8.38 -5.71
CA ASN A 128 -29.71 -6.91 -5.58
C ASN A 128 -31.18 -6.49 -5.38
N THR A 129 -31.84 -7.04 -4.36
CA THR A 129 -33.23 -6.77 -4.03
C THR A 129 -33.30 -6.27 -2.59
N TYR A 130 -33.84 -5.07 -2.44
CA TYR A 130 -34.01 -4.46 -1.14
C TYR A 130 -35.33 -4.92 -0.52
N PRO A 131 -35.34 -5.34 0.76
CA PRO A 131 -36.56 -5.76 1.42
C PRO A 131 -37.56 -4.60 1.44
N ARG A 132 -38.73 -4.80 0.83
CA ARG A 132 -39.81 -3.81 0.90
C ARG A 132 -40.47 -3.90 2.27
N LYS A 133 -40.77 -2.74 2.86
CA LYS A 133 -41.57 -2.67 4.09
C LYS A 133 -42.87 -3.45 3.85
N LYS A 134 -43.15 -4.45 4.68
CA LYS A 134 -44.42 -5.18 4.64
C LYS A 134 -45.55 -4.16 4.78
N ARG A 135 -46.55 -4.22 3.87
CA ARG A 135 -47.74 -3.37 3.98
C ARG A 135 -48.38 -3.66 5.33
N LYS A 136 -48.70 -2.61 6.09
CA LYS A 136 -49.55 -2.76 7.27
C LYS A 136 -50.93 -3.19 6.77
N ASN A 137 -51.56 -4.15 7.46
CA ASN A 137 -52.94 -4.50 7.18
C ASN A 137 -53.79 -3.23 7.28
N ILE A 138 -54.65 -3.02 6.29
CA ILE A 138 -55.48 -1.81 6.17
C ILE A 138 -56.37 -1.64 7.42
N LEU A 139 -56.69 -2.76 8.10
CA LEU A 139 -57.46 -2.81 9.34
C LEU A 139 -56.83 -2.04 10.51
N VAL A 140 -55.49 -1.85 10.51
CA VAL A 140 -54.81 -1.04 11.55
C VAL A 140 -55.17 0.45 11.45
N PHE A 141 -55.75 0.90 10.33
CA PHE A 141 -56.24 2.28 10.18
C PHE A 141 -57.71 2.45 10.58
N TYR A 142 -58.43 1.36 10.87
CA TYR A 142 -59.85 1.35 11.23
C TYR A 142 -60.09 0.98 12.70
N ILE A 143 -59.03 0.78 13.48
CA ILE A 143 -59.03 0.65 14.94
C ILE A 143 -58.42 1.94 15.49
#